data_AF-A0A1X0FXA4-F1
#
_entry.id   AF-A0A1X0FXA4-F1
#
_cell.length_a   1.000
_cell.length_b   1.000
_cell.length_c   1.000
_cell.angle_alpha   90.00
_cell.angle_beta   90.00
_cell.angle_gamma   90.00
#
_symmetry.space_group_name_H-M   'P 1'
#
loop_
_entity.id
_entity.type
_entity.pdbx_description
1 polymer ?
#
loop_
_entity_poly.entity_id
_entity_poly.type
_entity_poly.pdbx_seq_one_letter_code
_entity_poly.pdbx_strand_id
1 'polypeptide(L)'
;MVVMFWLVGDEEHNDPRFGTASLGLYVRAGSWCIAQVHNQPEAKIPPEWEVPEWVVRGWGSIREANKLVEQGIWEAGHHCWYFVWIRRNNTADHMRYQRKREREKWERKQAKRRNSPGESAETPQESYTGESGA
;
A
#
# COMPACT_ATOMS: atom_id res chain seq x y z
N MET A 1 3.85 -10.89 19.58
CA MET A 1 4.68 -10.11 18.64
C MET A 1 3.76 -9.57 17.56
N VAL A 2 3.59 -8.25 17.45
CA VAL A 2 2.78 -7.67 16.37
C VAL A 2 3.66 -7.66 15.12
N VAL A 3 3.38 -8.56 14.19
CA VAL A 3 4.05 -8.58 12.88
C VAL A 3 3.57 -7.34 12.13
N MET A 4 4.49 -6.43 11.84
CA MET A 4 4.17 -5.17 11.20
C MET A 4 4.28 -5.35 9.69
N PHE A 5 3.12 -5.43 9.03
CA PHE A 5 2.98 -5.37 7.59
C PHE A 5 2.87 -3.90 7.18
N TRP A 6 3.79 -3.45 6.33
CA TRP A 6 3.83 -2.11 5.74
C TRP A 6 3.60 -2.26 4.25
N LEU A 7 2.63 -1.50 3.70
CA LEU A 7 2.34 -1.48 2.28
C LEU A 7 2.85 -0.18 1.68
N VAL A 8 3.59 -0.28 0.58
CA VAL A 8 3.83 0.82 -0.34
C VAL A 8 2.77 0.76 -1.42
N GLY A 9 2.11 1.87 -1.77
CA GLY A 9 1.18 1.92 -2.91
C GLY A 9 -0.22 2.52 -2.64
N ASP A 10 -0.60 2.84 -1.41
CA ASP A 10 -1.95 3.34 -1.10
C ASP A 10 -2.08 4.88 -1.28
N GLU A 11 -0.99 5.63 -1.15
CA GLU A 11 -1.02 7.11 -1.21
C GLU A 11 -0.42 7.67 -2.50
N GLU A 12 0.47 6.91 -3.14
CA GLU A 12 1.31 7.34 -4.24
C GLU A 12 0.52 7.54 -5.54
N HIS A 13 -0.62 6.86 -5.69
CA HIS A 13 -1.51 7.00 -6.83
C HIS A 13 -2.23 8.37 -6.88
N ASN A 14 -2.33 9.05 -5.73
CA ASN A 14 -3.02 10.34 -5.59
C ASN A 14 -2.05 11.53 -5.54
N ASP A 15 -0.74 11.31 -5.47
CA ASP A 15 0.24 12.39 -5.43
C ASP A 15 0.64 12.78 -6.87
N PRO A 16 0.35 14.01 -7.30
CA PRO A 16 0.58 14.46 -8.69
C PRO A 16 2.06 14.50 -9.07
N ARG A 17 2.97 14.34 -8.11
CA ARG A 17 4.41 14.24 -8.37
C ARG A 17 4.81 12.88 -8.94
N PHE A 18 4.01 11.82 -8.77
CA PHE A 18 4.32 10.51 -9.36
C PHE A 18 3.92 10.44 -10.83
N GLY A 19 4.87 10.04 -11.68
CA GLY A 19 4.59 9.56 -13.03
C GLY A 19 4.43 8.04 -13.03
N THR A 20 3.75 7.47 -14.03
CA THR A 20 3.49 6.02 -14.13
C THR A 20 4.78 5.17 -14.07
N ALA A 21 5.86 5.61 -14.70
CA ALA A 21 7.14 4.90 -14.67
C ALA A 21 7.89 5.04 -13.32
N SER A 22 7.82 6.21 -12.67
CA SER A 22 8.51 6.45 -11.39
C SER A 22 7.80 5.79 -10.21
N LEU A 23 6.48 5.60 -10.31
CA LEU A 23 5.69 4.82 -9.35
C LEU A 23 6.15 3.36 -9.25
N GLY A 24 6.44 2.71 -10.39
CA GLY A 24 6.90 1.32 -10.41
C GLY A 24 8.23 1.12 -9.69
N LEU A 25 9.20 2.02 -9.92
CA LEU A 25 10.47 2.03 -9.20
C LEU A 25 10.26 2.30 -7.70
N TYR A 26 9.41 3.25 -7.36
CA TYR A 26 9.12 3.60 -5.97
C TYR A 26 8.52 2.41 -5.19
N VAL A 27 7.54 1.70 -5.75
CA VAL A 27 6.96 0.50 -5.12
C VAL A 27 7.99 -0.63 -5.00
N ARG A 28 8.85 -0.80 -6.01
CA ARG A 28 9.92 -1.81 -6.01
C ARG A 28 10.96 -1.53 -4.93
N ALA A 29 11.43 -0.28 -4.83
CA ALA A 29 12.31 0.17 -3.76
C ALA A 29 11.62 -0.02 -2.39
N GLY A 30 10.34 0.33 -2.32
CA GLY A 30 9.42 0.00 -1.25
C GLY A 30 9.58 -1.42 -0.70
N SER A 31 9.33 -2.38 -1.58
CA SER A 31 9.39 -3.81 -1.25
C SER A 31 10.80 -4.27 -0.87
N TRP A 32 11.83 -3.80 -1.58
CA TRP A 32 13.22 -4.13 -1.28
C TRP A 32 13.64 -3.62 0.10
N CYS A 33 13.15 -2.45 0.47
CA CYS A 33 13.35 -1.90 1.78
C CYS A 33 12.70 -2.82 2.83
N ILE A 34 11.38 -2.98 2.80
CA ILE A 34 10.64 -3.79 3.79
C ILE A 34 11.26 -5.18 4.01
N ALA A 35 11.77 -5.83 2.96
CA ALA A 35 12.43 -7.13 3.06
C ALA A 35 13.61 -7.16 4.06
N GLN A 36 14.35 -6.06 4.25
CA GLN A 36 15.49 -6.00 5.16
C GLN A 36 15.09 -5.85 6.63
N VAL A 37 13.93 -5.28 6.91
CA VAL A 37 13.39 -5.11 8.27
C VAL A 37 12.25 -6.08 8.59
N HIS A 38 11.99 -7.02 7.68
CA HIS A 38 10.97 -8.04 7.89
C HIS A 38 11.29 -8.83 9.18
N ASN A 39 10.32 -8.89 10.10
CA ASN A 39 10.46 -9.44 11.46
C ASN A 39 11.41 -8.71 12.42
N GLN A 40 11.83 -7.48 12.12
CA GLN A 40 12.61 -6.67 13.06
C GLN A 40 11.71 -5.84 14.01
N PRO A 41 12.17 -5.55 15.25
CA PRO A 41 11.50 -4.61 16.13
C PRO A 41 11.42 -3.21 15.52
N GLU A 42 10.34 -2.48 15.78
CA GLU A 42 10.09 -1.12 15.30
C GLU A 42 11.25 -0.15 15.58
N ALA A 43 11.89 -0.27 16.76
CA ALA A 43 13.03 0.55 17.15
C ALA A 43 14.28 0.39 16.25
N LYS A 44 14.32 -0.64 15.39
CA LYS A 44 15.42 -0.88 14.45
C LYS A 44 15.10 -0.43 13.02
N ILE A 45 13.90 0.11 12.76
CA ILE A 45 13.52 0.59 11.44
C ILE A 45 14.11 1.99 11.26
N PRO A 46 15.00 2.22 10.27
CA PRO A 46 15.56 3.54 10.05
C PRO A 46 14.49 4.49 9.47
N PRO A 47 14.56 5.80 9.80
CA PRO A 47 13.61 6.78 9.31
C PRO A 47 13.75 7.06 7.80
N GLU A 48 14.96 6.89 7.29
CA GLU A 48 15.34 7.06 5.90
C GLU A 48 16.02 5.80 5.41
N TRP A 49 15.80 5.46 4.15
CA TRP A 49 16.35 4.25 3.57
C TRP A 49 17.32 4.59 2.47
N GLU A 50 18.53 4.10 2.60
CA GLU A 50 19.53 4.18 1.54
C GLU A 50 19.31 3.04 0.54
N VAL A 51 19.12 3.38 -0.74
CA VAL A 51 19.09 2.46 -1.86
C VAL A 51 20.41 2.61 -2.62
N PRO A 52 21.34 1.65 -2.48
CA PRO A 52 22.66 1.75 -3.10
C PRO A 52 22.61 1.78 -4.63
N GLU A 53 23.62 2.39 -5.25
CA GLU A 53 23.65 2.58 -6.69
C GLU A 53 23.56 1.26 -7.47
N TRP A 54 24.27 0.23 -7.00
CA TRP A 54 24.29 -1.10 -7.62
C TRP A 54 22.90 -1.76 -7.64
N VAL A 55 22.05 -1.47 -6.65
CA VAL A 55 20.68 -2.00 -6.59
C VAL A 55 19.85 -1.40 -7.72
N VAL A 56 19.85 -0.07 -7.85
CA VAL A 56 19.10 0.65 -8.88
C VAL A 56 19.62 0.33 -10.28
N ARG A 57 20.95 0.17 -10.43
CA ARG A 57 21.56 -0.32 -11.67
C ARG A 57 21.08 -1.71 -12.03
N GLY A 58 21.03 -2.63 -11.06
CA GLY A 58 20.51 -3.98 -11.24
C GLY A 58 19.03 -4.02 -11.64
N TRP A 59 18.27 -2.98 -11.32
CA TRP A 59 16.88 -2.82 -11.77
C TRP A 59 16.74 -2.17 -13.15
N GLY A 60 17.84 -1.63 -13.70
CA GLY A 60 17.82 -0.87 -14.95
C GLY A 60 17.11 0.48 -14.84
N SER A 61 16.95 1.02 -13.62
CA SER A 61 16.03 2.12 -13.34
C SER A 61 16.72 3.44 -12.94
N ILE A 62 17.95 3.65 -13.39
CA ILE A 62 18.75 4.84 -13.04
C ILE A 62 18.06 6.14 -13.51
N ARG A 63 17.43 6.11 -14.68
CA ARG A 63 16.70 7.28 -15.22
C ARG A 63 15.48 7.60 -14.38
N GLU A 64 14.74 6.59 -13.94
CA GLU A 64 13.57 6.71 -13.09
C GLU A 64 13.95 7.17 -11.68
N ALA A 65 15.09 6.73 -11.14
CA ALA A 65 15.61 7.18 -9.86
C ALA A 65 15.94 8.68 -9.88
N ASN A 66 16.62 9.15 -10.94
CA ASN A 66 16.89 10.58 -11.10
C ASN A 66 15.60 11.40 -11.25
N LYS A 67 14.58 10.88 -11.95
CA LYS A 67 13.26 11.53 -12.01
C LYS A 67 12.58 11.61 -10.64
N LEU A 68 12.70 10.57 -9.81
CA LEU A 68 12.17 10.61 -8.44
C LEU A 68 12.87 11.67 -7.58
N VAL A 69 14.17 11.92 -7.82
CA VAL A 69 14.91 13.02 -7.18
C VAL A 69 14.41 14.38 -7.69
N GLU A 70 14.27 14.55 -9.00
CA GLU A 70 13.72 15.78 -9.61
C GLU A 70 12.31 16.10 -9.11
N GLN A 71 11.51 15.05 -8.84
CA GLN A 71 10.16 15.14 -8.29
C GLN A 71 10.14 15.45 -6.77
N GLY A 72 11.30 15.50 -6.11
CA GLY A 72 11.41 15.68 -4.66
C GLY A 72 10.80 14.53 -3.86
N ILE A 73 10.78 13.33 -4.44
CA ILE A 73 10.28 12.11 -3.80
C ILE A 73 11.45 11.35 -3.17
N TRP A 74 12.58 11.30 -3.86
CA TRP A 74 13.85 10.76 -3.36
C TRP A 74 14.86 11.89 -3.17
N GLU A 75 15.92 11.62 -2.41
CA GLU A 75 17.08 12.50 -2.33
C GLU A 75 18.30 11.82 -2.95
N ALA A 76 19.15 12.60 -3.61
CA ALA A 76 20.39 12.08 -4.18
C ALA A 76 21.46 11.98 -3.08
N GLY A 77 22.12 10.82 -3.00
CA GLY A 77 23.28 10.58 -2.15
C GLY A 77 24.54 10.28 -2.97
N HIS A 78 25.67 10.13 -2.28
CA HIS A 78 26.93 9.75 -2.92
C HIS A 78 26.95 8.23 -3.18
N HIS A 79 26.79 7.83 -4.44
CA HIS A 79 26.60 6.42 -4.86
C HIS A 79 25.34 5.73 -4.30
N CYS A 80 24.30 6.50 -4.00
CA CYS A 80 23.03 5.98 -3.51
C CYS A 80 21.89 6.97 -3.74
N TRP A 81 20.67 6.52 -3.47
CA TRP A 81 19.47 7.34 -3.38
C TRP A 81 18.81 7.13 -2.02
N TYR A 82 18.37 8.22 -1.38
CA TYR A 82 17.58 8.14 -0.17
C TYR A 82 16.10 8.05 -0.53
N PHE A 83 15.51 6.92 -0.19
CA PHE A 83 14.08 6.72 -0.21
C PHE A 83 13.49 7.35 1.05
N VAL A 84 12.81 8.49 0.88
CA VAL A 84 12.13 9.18 1.97
C VAL A 84 10.83 8.42 2.29
N TRP A 85 10.94 7.53 3.28
CA TRP A 85 9.90 6.55 3.63
C TRP A 85 8.74 7.13 4.44
N ILE A 86 8.99 8.19 5.22
CA ILE A 86 8.05 8.69 6.23
C ILE A 86 7.28 9.91 5.73
N ARG A 87 6.09 9.65 5.18
CA ARG A 87 4.99 10.63 5.22
C ARG A 87 4.26 10.49 6.55
N ARG A 88 3.69 11.58 7.07
CA ARG A 88 3.03 11.65 8.39
C ARG A 88 1.99 10.52 8.63
N ASN A 89 1.43 9.98 7.55
CA ASN A 89 0.46 8.89 7.55
C ASN A 89 1.08 7.46 7.65
N ASN A 90 2.37 7.30 7.35
CA ASN A 90 3.11 6.04 7.52
C ASN A 90 3.79 5.94 8.88
N THR A 91 3.52 6.87 9.80
CA THR A 91 3.97 6.76 11.19
C THR A 91 3.25 5.60 11.88
N ALA A 92 3.93 4.92 12.79
CA ALA A 92 3.34 3.82 13.54
C ALA A 92 2.06 4.25 14.29
N ASP A 93 2.02 5.50 14.77
CA ASP A 93 0.83 6.07 15.41
C ASP A 93 -0.34 6.23 14.44
N HIS A 94 -0.10 6.71 13.21
CA HIS A 94 -1.14 6.80 12.20
C HIS A 94 -1.63 5.41 11.76
N MET A 95 -0.74 4.44 11.62
CA MET A 95 -1.13 3.05 11.32
C MET A 95 -1.91 2.39 12.45
N ARG A 96 -1.56 2.67 13.72
CA ARG A 96 -2.36 2.24 14.88
C ARG A 96 -3.75 2.85 14.84
N TYR A 97 -3.86 4.13 14.51
CA TYR A 97 -5.14 4.82 14.33
C TYR A 97 -5.98 4.23 13.19
N GLN A 98 -5.40 3.99 12.02
CA GLN A 98 -6.07 3.36 10.88
C GLN A 98 -6.59 1.95 11.21
N ARG A 99 -5.74 1.10 11.81
CA ARG A 99 -6.13 -0.25 12.24
C ARG A 99 -7.27 -0.23 13.25
N LYS A 100 -7.27 0.73 14.18
CA LYS A 100 -8.37 0.93 15.12
C LYS A 100 -9.66 1.28 14.38
N ARG A 101 -9.62 2.24 13.45
CA ARG A 101 -10.79 2.62 12.64
C ARG A 101 -11.34 1.47 11.79
N GLU A 102 -10.48 0.70 11.13
CA GLU A 102 -10.92 -0.43 10.31
C GLU A 102 -11.50 -1.56 11.15
N ARG A 103 -10.91 -1.83 12.33
CA ARG A 103 -11.48 -2.75 13.31
C ARG A 103 -12.87 -2.30 13.76
N GLU A 104 -13.02 -1.04 14.14
CA GLU A 104 -14.31 -0.48 14.56
C GLU A 104 -15.36 -0.51 13.43
N LYS A 105 -14.95 -0.24 12.18
CA LYS A 105 -15.84 -0.39 11.01
C LYS A 105 -16.29 -1.84 10.83
N TRP A 106 -15.36 -2.80 10.92
CA TRP A 106 -15.66 -4.22 10.77
C TRP A 106 -16.58 -4.71 11.90
N GLU A 107 -16.28 -4.35 13.15
CA GLU A 107 -17.12 -4.66 14.31
C GLU A 107 -18.52 -4.07 14.17
N ARG A 108 -18.64 -2.81 13.71
CA ARG A 108 -19.93 -2.16 13.44
C ARG A 108 -20.70 -2.87 12.31
N LYS A 109 -20.01 -3.34 11.26
CA LYS A 109 -20.63 -4.15 10.19
C LYS A 109 -21.10 -5.51 10.71
N GLN A 110 -20.31 -6.19 11.54
CA GLN A 110 -20.68 -7.47 12.14
C GLN A 110 -21.83 -7.34 13.14
N ALA A 111 -21.84 -6.28 13.96
CA ALA A 111 -22.93 -5.98 14.87
C ALA A 111 -24.25 -5.71 14.12
N LYS A 112 -24.20 -4.98 12.99
CA LYS A 112 -25.36 -4.81 12.11
C LYS A 112 -25.86 -6.13 11.54
N ARG A 113 -24.96 -6.99 11.04
CA ARG A 113 -25.33 -8.33 10.53
C ARG A 113 -25.95 -9.23 11.60
N ARG A 114 -25.47 -9.16 12.84
CA ARG A 114 -26.04 -9.90 13.98
C ARG A 114 -27.39 -9.36 14.44
N ASN A 115 -27.61 -8.04 14.33
CA ASN A 115 -28.85 -7.38 14.75
C ASN A 115 -29.89 -7.23 13.63
N SER A 116 -29.63 -7.73 12.42
CA SER A 116 -30.64 -7.94 11.39
C SER A 116 -31.23 -9.35 11.56
N PRO A 117 -32.42 -9.50 12.15
CA PRO A 117 -33.13 -10.78 12.09
C PRO A 117 -33.46 -11.02 10.61
N GLY A 118 -33.25 -12.25 10.14
CA GLY A 118 -33.26 -12.60 8.74
C GLY A 118 -34.41 -11.98 7.93
N GLU A 119 -34.06 -11.14 6.98
CA GLU A 119 -34.89 -10.95 5.81
C GLU A 119 -34.46 -12.03 4.82
N SER A 120 -35.15 -13.16 4.92
CA SER A 120 -35.23 -14.15 3.85
C SER A 120 -35.80 -13.45 2.62
N ALA A 121 -34.94 -12.74 1.87
CA ALA A 121 -35.30 -12.26 0.55
C ALA A 121 -35.31 -13.47 -0.38
N GLU A 122 -36.50 -14.04 -0.55
CA GLU A 122 -36.87 -14.93 -1.63
C GLU A 122 -36.22 -14.44 -2.93
N THR A 123 -35.32 -15.24 -3.51
CA THR A 123 -34.94 -15.10 -4.91
C THR A 123 -36.21 -15.34 -5.73
N PRO A 124 -36.72 -14.38 -6.53
CA PRO A 124 -37.68 -14.72 -7.56
C PRO A 124 -36.91 -15.53 -8.60
N GLN A 125 -37.12 -16.85 -8.61
CA GLN A 125 -36.77 -17.65 -9.78
C GLN A 125 -37.69 -17.18 -10.91
N GLU A 126 -37.18 -16.32 -11.80
CA GLU A 126 -37.79 -16.10 -13.10
C GLU A 126 -37.83 -17.44 -13.84
N SER A 127 -38.98 -18.11 -13.80
CA SER A 127 -39.28 -19.24 -14.65
C SER A 127 -39.39 -18.72 -16.08
N TYR A 128 -38.37 -18.97 -16.89
CA TYR A 128 -38.41 -18.81 -18.34
C TYR A 128 -39.50 -19.73 -18.92
N THR A 129 -40.69 -19.20 -19.14
CA THR A 129 -41.68 -19.84 -20.04
C THR A 129 -41.31 -19.43 -21.45
N GLY A 130 -40.54 -20.28 -22.13
CA GLY A 130 -40.28 -20.14 -23.56
C GLY A 130 -41.61 -20.24 -24.31
N GLU A 131 -42.03 -19.15 -24.93
CA GLU A 131 -43.05 -19.18 -25.97
C GLU A 131 -42.50 -19.97 -27.16
N SER A 132 -43.16 -21.10 -27.44
CA SER A 132 -42.98 -21.90 -28.64
C SER A 132 -43.46 -21.11 -29.85
N GLY A 133 -42.54 -20.61 -30.65
CA GLY A 133 -42.82 -20.15 -32.01
C GLY A 133 -42.75 -21.31 -33.00
N ALA A 134 -43.91 -21.81 -33.44
CA ALA A 134 -44.18 -22.38 -34.76
C ALA A 134 -45.68 -22.60 -34.94
#